data_AF-A0A2E9WST3-F1
#
_entry.id   AF-A0A2E9WST3-F1
#
_cell.length_a   1.000
_cell.length_b   1.000
_cell.length_c   1.000
_cell.angle_alpha   90.00
_cell.angle_beta   90.00
_cell.angle_gamma   90.00
#
_symmetry.space_group_name_H-M   'P 1'
#
loop_
_entity.id
_entity.type
_entity.pdbx_description
1 polymer ?
#
loop_
_entity_poly.entity_id
_entity_poly.type
_entity_poly.pdbx_seq_one_letter_code
_entity_poly.pdbx_strand_id
1 'polypeptide(L)' 'MIEKNFMNRAKFSKLIEEQVIDKKLGYIDAVVEVCSITELEPEDVSKFISPVIKEKIEAEAMSLNFLPKQNELIFE' A
#
# COMPACT_ATOMS: atom_id res chain seq x y z
N MET A 1 -20.60 9.42 -20.83
CA MET A 1 -19.59 8.50 -21.39
C MET A 1 -18.39 9.36 -21.70
N ILE A 2 -17.25 9.32 -21.01
CA ILE A 2 -16.45 8.21 -20.49
C ILE A 2 -15.84 8.73 -19.17
N GLU A 3 -16.15 8.10 -18.04
CA GLU A 3 -15.36 8.33 -16.82
C GLU A 3 -13.98 7.73 -17.09
N LYS A 4 -13.07 8.56 -17.61
CA LYS A 4 -11.65 8.22 -17.66
C LYS A 4 -11.28 7.80 -16.25
N ASN A 5 -10.89 6.54 -16.07
CA ASN A 5 -10.38 5.94 -14.84
C ASN A 5 -9.13 6.70 -14.37
N PHE A 6 -9.28 7.92 -13.88
CA PHE A 6 -8.26 8.62 -13.15
C PHE A 6 -8.17 7.94 -11.79
N MET A 7 -7.17 7.07 -11.68
CA MET A 7 -6.73 6.56 -10.39
C MET A 7 -6.10 7.73 -9.64
N ASN A 8 -6.81 8.19 -8.62
CA ASN A 8 -6.36 9.23 -7.70
C ASN A 8 -6.00 8.58 -6.36
N ARG A 9 -5.16 9.24 -5.56
CA ARG A 9 -4.73 8.74 -4.25
C ARG A 9 -5.87 8.25 -3.36
N ALA A 10 -6.98 8.98 -3.35
CA ALA A 10 -8.16 8.62 -2.57
C ALA A 10 -8.84 7.33 -3.06
N LYS A 11 -9.01 7.15 -4.38
CA LYS A 11 -9.59 5.94 -4.96
C LYS A 11 -8.67 4.74 -4.77
N PHE A 12 -7.37 4.92 -4.96
CA PHE A 12 -6.38 3.87 -4.78
C PHE A 12 -6.36 3.38 -3.32
N SER A 13 -6.36 4.30 -2.36
CA SER A 13 -6.41 3.95 -0.93
C SER A 13 -7.68 3.17 -0.57
N LYS A 14 -8.84 3.58 -1.11
CA LYS A 14 -10.11 2.88 -0.88
C LYS A 14 -10.09 1.47 -1.45
N LEU A 15 -9.57 1.29 -2.68
CA LEU A 15 -9.45 -0.02 -3.30
C LEU A 15 -8.56 -0.97 -2.50
N ILE A 16 -7.46 -0.46 -1.93
CA ILE A 16 -6.60 -1.27 -1.05
C ILE A 16 -7.39 -1.72 0.18
N GLU A 17 -8.10 -0.82 0.85
CA GLU A 17 -8.89 -1.18 2.04
C GLU A 17 -10.01 -2.17 1.69
N GLU A 18 -10.65 -2.04 0.53
CA GLU A 18 -11.61 -3.02 0.04
C GLU A 18 -10.96 -4.38 -0.19
N GLN A 19 -9.77 -4.46 -0.82
CA GLN A 19 -9.05 -5.72 -1.01
C GLN A 19 -8.59 -6.34 0.30
N VAL A 20 -8.14 -5.53 1.27
CA VAL A 20 -7.78 -5.99 2.62
C VAL A 20 -8.99 -6.65 3.30
N ILE A 21 -10.18 -6.06 3.18
CA ILE A 21 -11.40 -6.58 3.82
C ILE A 21 -11.92 -7.82 3.08
N ASP A 22 -12.02 -7.74 1.75
CA ASP A 22 -12.62 -8.77 0.89
C ASP A 22 -11.79 -10.06 0.93
N LYS A 23 -10.47 -9.92 0.78
CA LYS A 23 -9.54 -11.05 0.72
C LYS A 23 -8.83 -11.35 2.04
N LYS A 24 -9.03 -10.52 3.08
CA LYS A 24 -8.39 -10.65 4.40
C LYS A 24 -6.86 -10.72 4.32
N LEU A 25 -6.28 -9.93 3.43
CA LEU A 25 -4.84 -9.83 3.19
C LEU A 25 -4.22 -8.71 4.02
N GLY A 26 -2.90 -8.71 4.16
CA GLY A 26 -2.18 -7.52 4.59
C GLY A 26 -2.25 -6.39 3.55
N TYR A 27 -1.96 -5.16 3.98
CA TYR A 27 -1.83 -4.00 3.10
C TYR A 27 -0.77 -4.21 2.02
N ILE A 28 0.33 -4.92 2.31
CA ILE A 28 1.38 -5.24 1.33
C ILE A 28 0.79 -6.02 0.14
N ASP A 29 0.10 -7.13 0.41
CA ASP A 29 -0.49 -7.98 -0.63
C ASP A 29 -1.65 -7.28 -1.34
N ALA A 30 -2.48 -6.54 -0.60
CA ALA A 30 -3.58 -5.79 -1.16
C ALA A 30 -3.10 -4.74 -2.17
N VAL A 31 -1.96 -4.08 -1.92
CA VAL A 31 -1.36 -3.13 -2.88
C VAL A 31 -0.95 -3.83 -4.16
N VAL A 32 -0.33 -5.00 -4.09
CA VAL A 32 0.11 -5.78 -5.27
C VAL A 32 -1.09 -6.23 -6.11
N GLU A 33 -2.17 -6.64 -5.45
CA GLU A 33 -3.43 -6.98 -6.09
C GLU A 33 -4.05 -5.77 -6.80
N VAL A 34 -4.13 -4.62 -6.12
CA VAL A 34 -4.63 -3.40 -6.74
C VAL A 34 -3.74 -2.98 -7.91
N CYS A 35 -2.42 -3.10 -7.79
CA CYS A 35 -1.45 -2.91 -8.87
C CYS A 35 -1.82 -3.74 -10.11
N SER A 36 -2.09 -5.03 -9.89
CA SER A 36 -2.42 -5.99 -10.94
C SER A 36 -3.77 -5.70 -11.60
N ILE A 37 -4.77 -5.29 -10.82
CA ILE A 37 -6.12 -4.93 -11.32
C ILE A 37 -6.10 -3.62 -12.11
N THR A 38 -5.24 -2.69 -11.69
CA THR A 38 -5.18 -1.33 -12.27
C THR A 38 -4.15 -1.20 -13.38
N GLU A 39 -3.40 -2.28 -13.65
CA GLU A 39 -2.25 -2.29 -14.58
C GLU A 39 -1.28 -1.14 -14.29
N LEU A 40 -1.16 -0.75 -13.02
CA LEU A 40 -0.23 0.27 -12.57
C LEU A 40 1.13 -0.37 -12.33
N GLU A 41 2.18 0.27 -12.82
CA GLU A 41 3.54 -0.13 -12.50
C GLU A 41 3.83 0.16 -11.02
N PRO A 42 4.53 -0.72 -10.30
CA PRO A 42 4.85 -0.53 -8.88
C PRO A 42 5.66 0.75 -8.62
N GLU A 43 6.45 1.21 -9.60
CA GLU A 43 7.16 2.49 -9.56
C GLU A 43 6.22 3.70 -9.49
N ASP A 44 5.09 3.62 -10.19
CA ASP A 44 4.09 4.69 -10.22
C ASP A 44 3.09 4.58 -9.07
N VAL A 45 2.83 3.37 -8.55
CA VAL A 45 1.96 3.14 -7.39
C VAL A 45 2.39 3.94 -6.17
N SER A 46 3.69 4.12 -5.93
CA SER A 46 4.17 4.96 -4.82
C SER A 46 3.70 6.42 -4.92
N LYS A 47 3.33 6.91 -6.12
CA LYS A 47 2.77 8.26 -6.31
C LYS A 47 1.28 8.33 -5.96
N PHE A 48 0.59 7.18 -5.99
CA PHE A 48 -0.84 7.03 -5.72
C PHE A 48 -1.15 6.52 -4.30
N ILE A 49 -0.17 5.98 -3.58
CA ILE A 49 -0.34 5.59 -2.18
C ILE A 49 -0.45 6.84 -1.29
N SER A 50 -1.49 6.90 -0.46
CA SER A 50 -1.61 7.92 0.59
C SER A 50 -0.62 7.67 1.72
N PRO A 51 -0.12 8.71 2.42
CA PRO A 51 0.82 8.55 3.53
C PRO A 51 0.30 7.60 4.61
N VAL A 52 -1.00 7.64 4.90
CA VAL A 52 -1.66 6.73 5.86
C VAL A 52 -1.51 5.26 5.46
N ILE A 53 -1.70 4.93 4.18
CA ILE A 53 -1.55 3.55 3.70
C ILE A 53 -0.08 3.14 3.72
N LYS A 54 0.84 4.06 3.37
CA LYS A 54 2.28 3.81 3.46
C LYS A 54 2.70 3.47 4.89
N GLU A 55 2.23 4.21 5.89
CA GLU A 55 2.50 3.92 7.31
C GLU A 55 1.95 2.55 7.73
N LYS A 56 0.75 2.17 7.27
CA LYS A 56 0.18 0.84 7.53
C LYS A 56 1.03 -0.27 6.92
N ILE A 57 1.49 -0.09 5.68
CA ILE A 57 2.40 -1.02 4.98
C ILE A 57 3.73 -1.15 5.74
N GLU A 58 4.32 -0.03 6.16
CA GLU A 58 5.57 -0.02 6.93
C GLU A 58 5.39 -0.72 8.29
N ALA A 59 4.27 -0.47 8.99
CA ALA A 59 3.94 -1.13 10.24
C ALA A 59 3.81 -2.66 10.07
N GLU A 60 3.14 -3.11 9.01
CA GLU A 60 3.06 -4.54 8.68
C GLU A 60 4.42 -5.12 8.31
N ALA A 61 5.20 -4.41 7.49
CA ALA A 61 6.53 -4.87 7.07
C ALA A 61 7.51 -4.97 8.26
N MET A 62 7.41 -4.05 9.22
CA MET A 62 8.14 -4.13 10.49
C MET A 62 7.67 -5.31 11.35
N SER A 63 6.36 -5.54 11.45
CA SER A 63 5.80 -6.66 12.20
C SER A 63 6.22 -8.02 11.62
N LEU A 64 6.28 -8.11 10.29
CA LEU A 64 6.68 -9.30 9.55
C LEU A 64 8.20 -9.45 9.41
N ASN A 65 9.00 -8.55 10.02
CA ASN A 65 10.48 -8.52 9.93
C ASN A 65 11.00 -8.44 8.48
N PHE A 66 10.24 -7.84 7.56
CA PHE A 66 10.67 -7.57 6.19
C PHE A 66 11.58 -6.34 6.07
N LEU A 67 11.51 -5.43 7.04
CA LEU A 67 12.40 -4.28 7.12
C LEU A 67 13.46 -4.50 8.21
N PRO A 68 14.72 -4.09 7.97
CA PRO A 68 15.72 -4.08 9.02
C PRO A 68 15.21 -3.17 10.16
N LYS A 69 15.30 -3.66 11.40
CA LYS A 69 14.88 -2.89 12.57
C LYS A 69 15.71 -1.61 12.63
N GLN A 70 15.11 -0.48 12.24
CA GLN A 70 15.79 0.82 12.25
C GLN A 70 15.92 1.41 13.67
N ASN A 71 15.48 0.66 14.69
CA ASN A 71 15.53 1.01 16.10
C ASN A 71 16.59 0.18 16.83
N GLU A 72 17.86 0.35 16.46
CA GLU A 72 18.90 0.33 17.50
C GLU A 72 18.90 1.73 18.11
N LEU A 73 18.31 1.87 19.30
CA LEU A 73 18.59 3.02 20.14
C LEU A 73 20.09 2.99 20.44
N ILE A 74 20.87 3.75 19.68
CA ILE A 74 22.24 4.07 20.04
C ILE A 74 22.17 4.97 21.27
N PHE A 75 22.29 4.37 22.45
CA PHE A 75 22.60 5.09 23.67
C PHE A 75 24.09 5.46 23.61
N GLU A 76 24.40 6.74 23.40
CA GLU A 76 25.71 7.33 23.70
C GLU A 76 25.72 7.88 25.12
#